data_AF-A0A3Q0DM54-F1
#
_entry.id   AF-A0A3Q0DM54-F1
#
_cell.length_a   1.000
_cell.length_b   1.000
_cell.length_c   1.000
_cell.angle_alpha   90.00
_cell.angle_beta   90.00
_cell.angle_gamma   90.00
#
_symmetry.space_group_name_H-M   'P 1'
#
loop_
_entity.id
_entity.type
_entity.pdbx_description
1 polymer ?
#
loop_
_entity_poly.entity_id
_entity_poly.type
_entity_poly.pdbx_seq_one_letter_code
_entity_poly.pdbx_strand_id
1 'polypeptide(L)'
;MTAWRRLKSLLRLLALLTLCAGLHTAAKGQNCGGLVQGPNGTIESPGFPHGYPNYANCTWIIITGERNRIQLSFHTFALEEDFDILSVYDGQPQQGNLKV
;
A
#
# COMPACT_ATOMS: atom_id res chain seq x y z
N MET A 1 -52.54 -1.80 -20.25
CA MET A 1 -51.26 -2.52 -20.47
C MET A 1 -50.04 -1.59 -20.70
N THR A 2 -50.23 -0.31 -21.04
CA THR A 2 -49.15 0.65 -21.32
C THR A 2 -48.49 1.24 -20.07
N ALA A 3 -49.26 1.50 -19.00
CA ALA A 3 -48.74 2.02 -17.73
C ALA A 3 -47.70 1.09 -17.07
N TRP A 4 -47.94 -0.22 -17.10
CA TRP A 4 -47.02 -1.25 -16.60
C TRP A 4 -45.72 -1.32 -17.40
N ARG A 5 -45.78 -1.09 -18.72
CA ARG A 5 -44.60 -1.00 -19.58
C ARG A 5 -43.76 0.24 -19.25
N ARG A 6 -44.41 1.39 -18.97
CA ARG A 6 -43.71 2.61 -18.53
C ARG A 6 -43.10 2.45 -17.14
N LEU A 7 -43.80 1.83 -16.20
CA LEU A 7 -43.27 1.51 -14.86
C LEU A 7 -42.06 0.57 -14.94
N LYS A 8 -42.16 -0.51 -15.73
CA LYS A 8 -41.03 -1.42 -15.99
C LYS A 8 -39.85 -0.72 -16.66
N SER A 9 -40.11 0.22 -17.57
CA SER A 9 -39.07 1.01 -18.24
C SER A 9 -38.38 1.97 -17.26
N LEU A 10 -39.13 2.62 -16.38
CA LEU A 10 -38.61 3.51 -15.34
C LEU A 10 -37.80 2.75 -14.28
N LEU A 11 -38.28 1.57 -13.84
CA LEU A 11 -37.51 0.69 -12.95
C LEU A 11 -36.20 0.21 -13.59
N ARG A 12 -36.18 -0.08 -14.90
CA ARG A 12 -34.95 -0.45 -15.63
C ARG A 12 -33.98 0.72 -15.74
N LEU A 13 -34.45 1.94 -16.03
CA LEU A 13 -33.60 3.14 -16.06
C LEU A 13 -33.00 3.46 -14.67
N LEU A 14 -33.78 3.34 -13.60
CA LEU A 14 -33.31 3.52 -12.22
C LEU A 14 -32.29 2.45 -11.82
N ALA A 15 -32.46 1.20 -12.28
CA ALA A 15 -31.49 0.12 -12.09
C ALA A 15 -30.17 0.35 -12.86
N LEU A 16 -30.22 0.95 -14.06
CA LEU A 16 -29.04 1.33 -14.84
C LEU A 16 -28.26 2.49 -14.19
N LEU A 17 -28.95 3.48 -13.63
CA LEU A 17 -28.33 4.61 -12.92
C LEU A 17 -27.67 4.18 -11.60
N THR A 18 -28.26 3.22 -10.89
CA THR A 18 -27.70 2.67 -9.64
C THR A 18 -26.50 1.75 -9.89
N LEU A 19 -26.41 1.09 -11.05
CA LEU A 19 -25.24 0.30 -11.45
C LEU A 19 -23.97 1.16 -11.66
N CYS A 20 -24.12 2.41 -12.09
CA CYS A 20 -23.01 3.31 -12.38
C CYS A 20 -22.41 3.97 -11.12
N ALA A 21 -23.17 4.01 -10.01
CA ALA A 21 -22.72 4.54 -8.73
C ALA A 21 -22.13 3.47 -7.78
N GLY A 22 -22.19 2.19 -8.16
CA GLY A 22 -21.92 1.06 -7.28
C GLY A 22 -20.59 0.33 -7.48
N LEU A 23 -19.66 0.82 -8.31
CA LEU A 23 -18.43 0.07 -8.58
C LEU A 23 -17.22 0.96 -8.82
N HIS A 24 -16.72 1.62 -7.78
CA HIS A 24 -15.34 2.14 -7.74
C HIS A 24 -14.77 1.95 -6.33
N THR A 25 -14.45 0.72 -5.96
CA THR A 25 -13.28 0.52 -5.09
C THR A 25 -12.13 0.15 -6.01
N ALA A 26 -11.60 1.15 -6.74
CA ALA A 26 -10.24 1.03 -7.24
C ALA A 26 -9.40 0.68 -6.00
N ALA A 27 -8.71 -0.46 -6.02
CA ALA A 27 -7.78 -0.81 -4.96
C ALA A 27 -6.81 0.37 -4.82
N LYS A 28 -7.04 1.22 -3.82
CA LYS A 28 -6.22 2.40 -3.60
C LYS A 28 -4.92 1.86 -3.03
N GLY A 29 -3.93 1.63 -3.89
CA GLY A 29 -2.58 1.28 -3.46
C GLY A 29 -2.17 2.23 -2.35
N GLN A 30 -1.84 1.69 -1.19
CA GLN A 30 -1.46 2.49 -0.04
C GLN A 30 0.00 2.86 -0.22
N ASN A 31 0.25 4.08 -0.68
CA ASN A 31 1.60 4.64 -0.67
C ASN A 31 1.95 5.02 0.77
N CYS A 32 3.09 4.55 1.23
CA CYS A 32 3.54 4.67 2.62
C CYS A 32 5.04 4.89 2.68
N GLY A 33 5.54 5.13 3.89
CA GLY A 33 6.95 5.36 4.12
C GLY A 33 7.24 6.77 4.59
N GLY A 34 8.46 7.24 4.34
CA GLY A 34 8.90 8.56 4.76
C GLY A 34 10.39 8.63 5.07
N LEU A 35 10.77 9.72 5.71
CA LEU A 35 12.14 10.00 6.09
C LEU A 35 12.37 9.62 7.55
N VAL A 36 13.36 8.79 7.82
CA VAL A 36 13.84 8.46 9.16
C VAL A 36 15.19 9.12 9.35
N GLN A 37 15.27 10.03 10.32
CA GLN A 37 16.47 10.82 10.63
C GLN A 37 16.79 10.74 12.11
N GLY A 38 18.09 10.72 12.42
CA GLY A 38 18.59 10.74 13.79
C GLY A 38 19.53 9.57 14.07
N PRO A 39 20.03 9.48 15.32
CA PRO A 39 20.94 8.42 15.72
C PRO A 39 20.26 7.04 15.84
N ASN A 40 18.94 7.02 16.09
CA ASN A 40 18.12 5.82 16.22
C ASN A 40 16.70 6.09 15.68
N GLY A 41 15.97 5.04 15.32
CA GLY A 41 14.57 5.12 14.90
C GLY A 41 13.91 3.76 14.81
N THR A 42 12.58 3.76 14.70
CA THR A 42 11.77 2.54 14.53
C THR A 42 10.91 2.71 13.28
N ILE A 43 10.86 1.66 12.46
CA ILE A 43 10.01 1.58 11.27
C ILE A 43 9.03 0.44 11.49
N GLU A 44 7.76 0.70 11.23
CA GLU A 44 6.70 -0.29 11.29
C GLU A 44 5.96 -0.33 9.95
N SER A 45 5.47 -1.51 9.57
CA SER A 45 4.58 -1.63 8.43
C SER A 45 3.26 -0.90 8.70
N PRO A 46 2.56 -0.39 7.67
CA PRO A 46 1.24 0.21 7.87
C PRO A 46 0.29 -0.79 8.52
N GLY A 47 -0.35 -0.40 9.62
CA GLY A 47 -1.32 -1.26 10.31
C GLY A 47 -0.75 -2.16 11.41
N PHE A 48 0.58 -2.21 11.58
CA PHE A 48 1.21 -2.91 12.71
C PHE A 48 0.58 -2.49 14.06
N PRO A 49 0.32 -3.41 15.01
CA PRO A 49 0.69 -4.83 15.03
C PRO A 49 -0.28 -5.77 14.28
N HIS A 50 -1.25 -5.22 13.55
CA HIS A 50 -2.13 -5.99 12.67
C HIS A 50 -1.45 -6.22 11.31
N GLY A 51 -2.15 -6.88 10.39
CA GLY A 51 -1.66 -7.13 9.03
C GLY A 51 -1.50 -5.83 8.21
N TYR A 52 -0.52 -5.84 7.31
CA TYR A 52 -0.34 -4.78 6.32
C TYR A 52 -1.44 -4.84 5.25
N PRO A 53 -1.80 -3.72 4.60
CA PRO A 53 -2.83 -3.71 3.58
C PRO A 53 -2.31 -4.29 2.25
N ASN A 54 -3.20 -4.93 1.49
CA ASN A 54 -2.89 -5.35 0.12
C ASN A 54 -2.48 -4.16 -0.75
N TYR A 55 -1.58 -4.41 -1.71
CA TYR A 55 -1.07 -3.40 -2.64
C TYR A 55 -0.38 -2.21 -1.94
N ALA A 56 0.18 -2.42 -0.74
CA ALA A 56 1.03 -1.45 -0.09
C ALA A 56 2.32 -1.25 -0.90
N ASN A 57 2.67 0.01 -1.15
CA ASN A 57 3.94 0.37 -1.76
C ASN A 57 4.64 1.36 -0.84
N CYS A 58 5.47 0.82 0.06
CA CYS A 58 6.15 1.63 1.06
C CYS A 58 7.62 1.86 0.71
N THR A 59 8.12 3.07 0.94
CA THR A 59 9.55 3.38 0.83
C THR A 59 9.99 4.28 1.97
N TRP A 60 10.93 3.78 2.78
CA TRP A 60 11.57 4.57 3.83
C TRP A 60 12.99 4.94 3.42
N ILE A 61 13.36 6.20 3.63
CA ILE A 61 14.71 6.71 3.42
C ILE A 61 15.31 6.95 4.80
N ILE A 62 16.42 6.29 5.11
CA ILE A 62 17.11 6.44 6.39
C ILE A 62 18.35 7.29 6.17
N ILE A 63 18.43 8.43 6.87
CA ILE A 63 19.56 9.35 6.79
C ILE A 63 20.20 9.50 8.17
N THR A 64 21.52 9.30 8.22
CA THR A 64 22.35 9.53 9.41
C THR A 64 23.43 10.58 9.11
N GLY A 65 24.08 11.09 10.14
CA GLY A 65 25.18 12.05 10.00
C GLY A 65 26.40 11.47 9.26
N GLU A 66 27.29 12.35 8.81
CA GLU A 66 28.51 11.95 8.11
C GLU A 66 29.34 10.96 8.95
N ARG A 67 29.92 9.95 8.29
CA ARG A 67 30.75 8.89 8.88
C ARG A 67 30.04 7.93 9.83
N ASN A 68 28.73 8.05 10.02
CA ASN A 68 27.95 7.04 10.72
C ASN A 68 27.64 5.85 9.81
N ARG A 69 27.34 4.71 10.44
CA ARG A 69 26.85 3.50 9.78
C ARG A 69 25.46 3.18 10.28
N ILE A 70 24.61 2.70 9.39
CA ILE A 70 23.26 2.25 9.73
C ILE A 70 23.34 0.75 10.03
N GLN A 71 22.78 0.35 11.17
CA GLN A 71 22.51 -1.04 11.51
C GLN A 71 20.99 -1.23 11.57
N LEU A 72 20.48 -2.24 10.87
CA LEU A 72 19.08 -2.61 10.89
C LEU A 72 18.89 -3.90 11.68
N SER A 73 17.84 -3.95 12.50
CA SER A 73 17.42 -5.15 13.23
C SER A 73 15.91 -5.33 13.11
N PHE A 74 15.49 -6.52 12.70
CA PHE A 74 14.07 -6.88 12.61
C PHE A 74 13.61 -7.52 13.91
N HIS A 75 12.70 -6.85 14.61
CA HIS A 75 12.08 -7.38 15.84
C HIS A 75 10.87 -8.28 15.54
N THR A 76 10.14 -7.98 14.48
CA THR A 76 9.01 -8.76 14.00
C THR A 76 9.03 -8.75 12.48
N PHE A 77 8.90 -9.91 11.87
CA PHE A 77 8.96 -10.06 10.42
C PHE A 77 8.02 -11.18 9.98
N ALA A 78 7.00 -10.82 9.20
CA ALA A 78 6.04 -11.75 8.63
C ALA A 78 5.53 -11.13 7.32
N LEU A 79 5.82 -11.79 6.19
CA LEU A 79 5.36 -11.44 4.85
C LEU A 79 4.72 -12.68 4.21
N GLU A 80 3.87 -12.46 3.21
CA GLU A 80 3.35 -13.53 2.36
C GLU A 80 4.49 -14.13 1.51
N GLU A 81 4.73 -15.43 1.66
CA GLU A 81 5.76 -16.16 0.91
C GLU A 81 5.48 -16.10 -0.60
N ASP A 82 6.51 -15.92 -1.43
CA ASP A 82 6.44 -15.79 -2.89
C ASP A 82 5.70 -14.57 -3.47
N PHE A 83 4.98 -13.80 -2.66
CA PHE A 83 4.17 -12.65 -3.12
C PHE A 83 4.72 -11.30 -2.67
N ASP A 84 5.13 -11.20 -1.40
CA ASP A 84 5.54 -9.93 -0.79
C ASP A 84 7.04 -9.89 -0.51
N ILE A 85 7.65 -8.72 -0.71
CA ILE A 85 9.10 -8.55 -0.62
C ILE A 85 9.44 -7.32 0.20
N LEU A 86 10.44 -7.45 1.07
CA LEU A 86 11.17 -6.33 1.64
C LEU A 86 12.58 -6.27 1.04
N SER A 87 12.90 -5.17 0.37
CA SER A 87 14.23 -4.92 -0.20
C SER A 87 14.95 -3.82 0.57
N VAL A 88 16.22 -4.05 0.91
CA VAL A 88 17.08 -3.06 1.58
C VAL A 88 18.16 -2.60 0.61
N TYR A 89 18.33 -1.28 0.48
CA TYR A 89 19.35 -0.69 -0.39
C TYR A 89 20.31 0.20 0.41
N ASP A 90 21.60 0.09 0.14
CA ASP A 90 22.64 0.96 0.70
C ASP A 90 22.92 2.11 -0.27
N GLY A 91 22.10 3.14 -0.17
CA GLY A 91 22.05 4.26 -1.09
C GLY A 91 20.80 4.24 -1.97
N GLN A 92 20.95 4.64 -3.24
CA GLN A 92 19.83 4.73 -4.17
C GLN A 92 19.26 3.33 -4.50
N PRO A 93 17.94 3.20 -4.73
CA PRO A 93 17.28 1.91 -5.03
C PRO A 93 17.63 1.43 -6.44
N GLN A 94 18.84 0.89 -6.56
CA GLN A 94 19.43 0.35 -7.77
C GLN A 94 19.99 -1.03 -7.46
N GLN A 95 20.06 -1.91 -8.46
CA GLN A 95 20.48 -3.29 -8.24
C GLN A 95 21.89 -3.41 -7.62
N GLY A 96 22.80 -2.49 -7.95
CA GLY A 96 24.15 -2.47 -7.35
C GLY A 96 24.18 -2.15 -5.86
N ASN A 97 23.12 -1.57 -5.31
CA ASN A 97 23.03 -1.18 -3.90
C ASN A 97 22.13 -2.13 -3.10
N LEU A 98 21.50 -3.12 -3.74
CA LEU A 98 20.63 -4.09 -3.07
C LEU A 98 21.46 -4.92 -2.08
N LYS A 99 21.01 -4.96 -0.83
CA LYS A 99 21.52 -5.87 0.19
C LYS A 99 20.66 -7.12 0.17
N VAL A 100 21.32 -8.23 -0.18
CA VAL A 100 20.78 -9.59 -0.15
C VAL A 100 21.01 -10.17 1.24
#